data_AF-A0A7X8ZSC9-F1
#
_entry.id   AF-A0A7X8ZSC9-F1
#
_cell.length_a   1.000
_cell.length_b   1.000
_cell.length_c   1.000
_cell.angle_alpha   90.00
_cell.angle_beta   90.00
_cell.angle_gamma   90.00
#
_symmetry.space_group_name_H-M   'P 1'
#
loop_
_entity.id
_entity.type
_entity.pdbx_description
1 polymer ?
#
loop_
_entity_poly.entity_id
_entity_poly.type
_entity_poly.pdbx_seq_one_letter_code
_entity_poly.pdbx_strand_id
1 'polypeptide(L)' 'MRNVNCVGILTSGGDSPGMNAAIRSVTRSAIYNGLKVKGIYRGYRGLITGEIKE' A
#
# COMPACT_ATOMS: atom_id res chain seq x y z
N MET A 1 15.76 -17.35 -0.59
CA MET A 1 14.99 -16.09 -0.51
C MET A 1 13.71 -16.35 0.28
N ARG A 2 13.28 -15.44 1.17
CA ARG A 2 11.97 -15.56 1.83
C ARG A 2 10.90 -15.10 0.84
N ASN A 3 9.83 -15.89 0.68
CA ASN A 3 8.68 -15.49 -0.10
C ASN A 3 7.96 -14.32 0.60
N VAL A 4 7.64 -13.29 -0.17
CA VAL A 4 6.80 -12.17 0.29
C VAL A 4 5.35 -12.62 0.19
N ASN A 5 4.61 -12.58 1.30
CA ASN A 5 3.20 -12.96 1.33
C ASN A 5 2.26 -11.76 1.51
N CYS A 6 2.81 -10.57 1.79
CA CYS A 6 2.07 -9.36 2.11
C CYS A 6 2.85 -8.12 1.66
N VAL A 7 2.16 -7.15 1.07
CA VAL A 7 2.73 -5.85 0.67
C VAL A 7 1.99 -4.70 1.37
N GLY A 8 2.75 -3.69 1.80
CA GLY A 8 2.21 -2.44 2.35
C GLY A 8 2.26 -1.31 1.31
N ILE A 9 1.21 -0.50 1.24
CA ILE A 9 1.12 0.63 0.30
C ILE A 9 0.87 1.91 1.10
N LEU A 10 1.70 2.93 0.87
CA LEU A 10 1.52 4.29 1.40
C LEU A 10 1.80 5.32 0.30
N THR A 11 1.22 6.51 0.43
CA THR A 11 1.63 7.69 -0.35
C THR A 11 2.30 8.69 0.57
N SER A 12 3.27 9.43 0.04
CA SER A 12 3.97 10.49 0.76
C SER A 12 4.21 11.67 -0.17
N GLY A 13 4.33 12.87 0.38
CA GLY A 13 4.36 14.11 -0.39
C GLY A 13 2.98 14.77 -0.49
N GLY A 14 2.87 15.80 -1.34
CA GLY A 14 1.59 16.48 -1.62
C GLY A 14 0.69 15.67 -2.55
N ASP A 15 -0.57 16.07 -2.65
CA ASP A 15 -1.54 15.41 -3.52
C ASP A 15 -1.15 15.55 -4.99
N SER A 16 -1.16 14.43 -5.71
CA SER A 16 -0.86 14.39 -7.14
C SER A 16 -1.96 13.63 -7.89
N PRO A 17 -2.35 14.11 -9.09
CA PRO A 17 -3.19 13.32 -9.98
C PRO A 17 -2.53 11.96 -10.26
N GLY A 18 -3.34 10.90 -10.29
CA GLY A 18 -2.88 9.54 -10.58
C GLY A 18 -2.50 8.69 -9.36
N MET A 19 -2.34 9.26 -8.16
CA MET A 19 -1.99 8.48 -6.96
C MET A 19 -2.99 7.34 -6.68
N ASN A 20 -4.30 7.63 -6.74
CA ASN A 20 -5.34 6.62 -6.52
C ASN A 20 -5.34 5.53 -7.59
N ALA A 21 -5.02 5.88 -8.84
CA ALA A 21 -4.90 4.90 -9.93
C ALA A 21 -3.69 3.97 -9.72
N ALA A 22 -2.56 4.53 -9.26
CA ALA A 22 -1.37 3.75 -8.92
C ALA A 22 -1.64 2.79 -7.75
N ILE A 23 -2.23 3.28 -6.65
CA ILE A 23 -2.65 2.45 -5.52
C ILE A 23 -3.54 1.31 -6.01
N ARG A 24 -4.59 1.62 -6.78
CA ARG A 24 -5.51 0.61 -7.32
C ARG A 24 -4.81 -0.44 -8.18
N SER A 25 -3.90 -0.01 -9.06
CA SER A 25 -3.14 -0.92 -9.93
C SER A 25 -2.30 -1.90 -9.10
N VAL A 26 -1.49 -1.38 -8.18
CA VAL A 26 -0.62 -2.20 -7.32
C VAL A 26 -1.43 -3.15 -6.45
N THR A 27 -2.50 -2.67 -5.79
CA THR A 27 -3.38 -3.50 -4.97
C THR A 27 -3.98 -4.66 -5.78
N ARG A 28 -4.52 -4.38 -6.97
CA ARG A 28 -5.15 -5.42 -7.81
C ARG A 28 -4.13 -6.42 -8.34
N SER A 29 -2.95 -5.98 -8.75
CA SER A 29 -1.87 -6.86 -9.17
C SER A 29 -1.37 -7.74 -8.02
N ALA A 30 -1.23 -7.21 -6.81
CA ALA A 30 -0.80 -7.98 -5.65
C ALA A 30 -1.83 -9.07 -5.29
N ILE A 31 -3.12 -8.72 -5.23
CA ILE A 31 -4.20 -9.68 -4.97
C ILE A 31 -4.25 -10.76 -6.05
N TYR A 32 -4.12 -10.39 -7.33
CA TYR A 32 -4.07 -11.35 -8.44
C TYR A 32 -2.93 -12.37 -8.29
N ASN A 33 -1.79 -11.94 -7.74
CA ASN A 33 -0.63 -12.79 -7.46
C ASN A 33 -0.71 -13.50 -6.09
N GLY A 34 -1.87 -13.51 -5.42
CA GLY A 34 -2.08 -14.20 -4.15
C GLY A 34 -1.43 -13.53 -2.93
N LEU A 35 -1.06 -12.25 -3.04
CA LEU A 35 -0.48 -11.48 -1.93
C LEU A 35 -1.57 -10.78 -1.13
N LYS A 36 -1.38 -10.70 0.19
CA LYS A 36 -2.15 -9.79 1.04
C LYS A 36 -1.70 -8.35 0.82
N VAL A 37 -2.61 -7.39 0.95
CA VAL A 37 -2.30 -5.97 0.81
C VAL A 37 -2.68 -5.25 2.08
N LYS A 38 -1.84 -4.32 2.53
CA LYS A 38 -2.16 -3.41 3.64
C LYS A 38 -2.02 -1.95 3.21
N GLY A 39 -3.09 -1.18 3.32
CA GLY A 39 -3.06 0.27 3.18
C GLY A 39 -2.54 0.94 4.44
N ILE A 40 -1.56 1.82 4.29
CA ILE A 40 -0.98 2.62 5.38
C ILE A 40 -1.40 4.07 5.15
N TYR A 41 -2.18 4.61 6.08
CA TYR A 41 -2.72 5.95 5.96
C TYR A 41 -1.70 7.00 6.40
N ARG A 42 -1.87 8.26 5.98
CA ARG A 42 -1.02 9.40 6.42
C ARG A 42 0.49 9.20 6.18
N GLY A 43 0.86 8.46 5.12
CA GLY A 43 2.24 8.21 4.73
C GLY A 43 3.08 7.60 5.87
N TYR A 44 4.31 8.10 6.04
CA TYR A 44 5.21 7.58 7.08
C TYR A 44 4.68 7.80 8.50
N ARG A 45 3.87 8.84 8.74
CA ARG A 45 3.29 9.06 10.07
C ARG A 45 2.40 7.89 10.47
N GLY A 46 1.48 7.49 9.60
CA GLY A 46 0.62 6.35 9.89
C GLY A 46 1.35 5.01 9.90
N LEU A 47 2.48 4.89 9.19
CA LEU A 47 3.35 3.72 9.33
C LEU A 47 3.90 3.62 10.76
N ILE A 48 4.40 4.72 11.31
CA ILE A 48 4.99 4.78 12.66
C ILE A 48 3.90 4.61 13.74
N THR A 49 2.72 5.20 13.54
CA THR A 49 1.60 5.14 14.52
C THR A 49 0.72 3.90 14.38
N GLY A 50 0.96 3.03 13.39
CA GLY A 50 0.19 1.81 13.18
C GLY A 50 -1.20 2.02 12.54
N GLU A 51 -1.41 3.12 11.82
CA GLU A 51 -2.63 3.38 11.02
C GLU A 51 -2.66 2.52 9.74
N ILE A 52 -2.74 1.21 9.92
CA ILE A 52 -2.62 0.19 8.87
C ILE A 52 -3.91 -0.63 8.79
N LYS A 53 -4.47 -0.79 7.59
CA LYS A 53 -5.68 -1.58 7.32
C LYS A 53 -5.47 -2.55 6.16
N GLU A 54 -6.26 -3.63 6.11
CA GLU A 54 -6.33 -4.55 4.97
C GLU A 54 -7.22 -3.99 3.86
#